data_AF-A0A382BQ25-F1
#
_entry.id   AF-A0A382BQ25-F1
#
_cell.length_a   1.000
_cell.length_b   1.000
_cell.length_c   1.000
_cell.angle_alpha   90.00
_cell.angle_beta   90.00
_cell.angle_gamma   90.00
#
_symmetry.space_group_name_H-M   'P 1'
#
loop_
_entity.id
_entity.type
_entity.pdbx_description
1 polymer ?
#
loop_
_entity_poly.entity_id
_entity_poly.type
_entity_poly.pdbx_seq_one_letter_code
_entity_poly.pdbx_strand_id
1 'polypeptide(L)'
;VSRSGAPLLVEVTRGDSVESWHEVDAVVVGTDGTVVDSWGDTARRVLPRSALKPIQAIPLVATGAADSFALTEVELALACASHDGEPAHVEAVASWLERVGVPVGELACGVHRPISEA
;
A
#
# COMPACT_ATOMS: atom_id res chain seq x y z
N VAL A 1 -25.26 -9.91 -12.19
CA VAL A 1 -25.66 -8.79 -13.07
C VAL A 1 -25.08 -7.53 -12.48
N SER A 2 -23.88 -7.11 -12.90
CA SER A 2 -23.29 -5.86 -12.39
C SER A 2 -24.11 -4.69 -12.95
N ARG A 3 -24.68 -3.86 -12.08
CA ARG A 3 -25.23 -2.59 -12.49
C ARG A 3 -24.07 -1.61 -12.55
N SER A 4 -23.61 -1.30 -13.76
CA SER A 4 -22.63 -0.23 -14.02
C SER A 4 -23.27 1.11 -13.70
N GLY A 5 -22.78 1.79 -12.66
CA GLY A 5 -22.99 3.23 -12.48
C GLY A 5 -22.01 4.02 -13.32
N ALA A 6 -22.21 5.33 -13.44
CA ALA A 6 -21.15 6.21 -13.96
C ALA A 6 -19.87 6.06 -13.12
N PRO A 7 -18.67 6.16 -13.72
CA PRO A 7 -17.44 6.20 -12.94
C PRO A 7 -17.43 7.40 -11.99
N LEU A 8 -16.66 7.32 -10.91
CA LEU A 8 -16.33 8.51 -10.14
C LEU A 8 -15.50 9.44 -11.02
N LEU A 9 -15.76 10.73 -10.88
CA LEU A 9 -15.03 11.75 -11.61
C LEU A 9 -14.20 12.57 -10.63
N VAL A 10 -12.88 12.54 -10.81
CA VAL A 10 -11.95 13.32 -10.00
C VAL A 10 -11.41 14.46 -10.84
N GLU A 11 -11.69 15.69 -10.39
CA GLU A 11 -11.13 16.90 -10.96
C GLU A 11 -9.83 17.26 -10.24
N VAL A 12 -8.78 17.53 -11.02
CA VAL A 12 -7.54 18.13 -10.52
C VAL A 12 -7.56 19.59 -10.93
N THR A 13 -7.47 20.50 -9.97
CA THR A 13 -7.53 21.95 -10.23
C THR A 13 -6.16 22.59 -10.10
N ARG A 14 -5.91 23.63 -10.90
CA ARG A 14 -4.76 24.54 -10.78
C ARG A 14 -5.29 25.96 -10.63
N GLY A 15 -5.34 26.43 -9.38
CA GLY A 15 -6.09 27.64 -9.03
C GLY A 15 -7.59 27.40 -9.25
N ASP A 16 -8.25 28.36 -9.89
CA ASP A 16 -9.71 28.30 -10.12
C ASP A 16 -10.11 27.50 -11.38
N SER A 17 -9.12 26.95 -12.10
CA SER A 17 -9.35 26.19 -13.34
C SER A 17 -9.21 24.69 -13.10
N VAL A 18 -10.12 23.91 -13.68
CA VAL A 18 -9.93 22.45 -13.76
C VAL A 18 -8.86 22.14 -14.81
N GLU A 19 -7.76 21.56 -14.36
CA GLU A 19 -6.63 21.19 -15.21
C GLU A 19 -6.83 19.81 -15.87
N SER A 20 -7.34 18.83 -15.12
CA SER A 20 -7.62 17.49 -15.64
C SER A 20 -8.78 16.80 -14.94
N TRP A 21 -9.38 15.83 -15.66
CA TRP A 21 -10.50 15.01 -15.22
C TRP A 21 -10.05 13.54 -15.28
N HIS A 22 -10.34 12.77 -14.24
CA HIS A 22 -10.00 11.34 -14.16
C HIS A 22 -11.24 10.52 -13.84
N GLU A 23 -11.54 9.54 -14.69
CA GLU A 23 -12.59 8.56 -14.42
C GLU A 23 -12.02 7.41 -13.57
N VAL A 24 -12.72 7.07 -12.49
CA VAL A 24 -12.30 6.09 -11.50
C VAL A 24 -13.41 5.06 -11.30
N ASP A 25 -13.08 3.79 -11.53
CA ASP A 25 -13.90 2.66 -11.07
C ASP A 25 -13.61 2.42 -9.58
N ALA A 26 -14.65 2.29 -8.76
CA ALA A 26 -14.50 2.14 -7.31
C ALA A 26 -15.55 1.18 -6.74
N VAL A 27 -15.20 0.50 -5.65
CA VAL A 27 -16.11 -0.40 -4.93
C VAL A 27 -15.80 -0.35 -3.45
N VAL A 28 -16.85 -0.29 -2.63
CA VAL A 28 -16.77 -0.45 -1.18
C VAL A 28 -17.36 -1.80 -0.82
N VAL A 29 -16.60 -2.61 -0.09
CA VAL A 29 -16.98 -3.99 0.25
C VAL A 29 -16.95 -4.15 1.76
N GLY A 30 -18.00 -4.75 2.32
CA GLY A 30 -18.07 -5.15 3.72
C GLY A 30 -17.12 -6.31 4.03
N THR A 31 -16.92 -6.60 5.31
CA THR A 31 -16.04 -7.69 5.76
C THR A 31 -16.54 -9.08 5.37
N ASP A 32 -17.83 -9.22 5.07
CA ASP A 32 -18.49 -10.43 4.57
C ASP A 32 -18.44 -10.56 3.03
N GLY A 33 -17.83 -9.59 2.34
CA GLY A 33 -17.78 -9.53 0.88
C GLY A 33 -18.98 -8.86 0.23
N THR A 34 -19.95 -8.36 1.00
CA THR A 34 -21.11 -7.65 0.45
C THR A 34 -20.69 -6.31 -0.15
N VAL A 35 -21.10 -6.03 -1.39
CA VAL A 35 -20.89 -4.70 -2.01
C VAL A 35 -21.79 -3.69 -1.32
N VAL A 36 -21.19 -2.71 -0.66
CA VAL A 36 -21.87 -1.60 0.03
C VAL A 36 -22.18 -0.48 -0.96
N ASP A 37 -21.22 -0.15 -1.84
CA ASP A 37 -21.38 0.85 -2.90
C ASP A 37 -20.41 0.59 -4.06
N SER A 38 -20.71 1.12 -5.24
CA SER A 38 -19.88 0.95 -6.43
C SER A 38 -20.08 2.01 -7.51
N TRP A 39 -19.01 2.34 -8.22
CA TRP A 39 -18.99 3.26 -9.36
C TRP A 39 -18.18 2.67 -10.51
N GLY A 40 -18.64 2.89 -11.73
CA GLY A 40 -18.00 2.37 -12.94
C GLY A 40 -18.07 0.84 -13.07
N ASP A 41 -17.02 0.24 -13.63
CA ASP A 41 -16.90 -1.21 -13.88
C ASP A 41 -16.08 -1.92 -12.79
N THR A 42 -16.78 -2.43 -11.78
CA THR A 42 -16.17 -3.20 -10.67
C THR A 42 -15.58 -4.55 -11.10
N ALA A 43 -15.88 -5.03 -12.31
CA ALA A 43 -15.33 -6.26 -12.86
C ALA A 43 -14.08 -6.02 -13.72
N ARG A 44 -13.67 -4.76 -13.91
CA ARG A 44 -12.47 -4.42 -14.70
C ARG A 44 -11.24 -5.01 -14.04
N ARG A 45 -10.49 -5.79 -14.83
CA ARG A 45 -9.19 -6.32 -14.39
C ARG A 45 -8.16 -5.20 -14.38
N VAL A 46 -7.49 -5.02 -13.26
CA VAL A 46 -6.40 -4.07 -13.08
C VAL A 46 -5.17 -4.77 -12.52
N LEU A 47 -3.99 -4.19 -12.75
CA LEU A 47 -2.78 -4.55 -12.01
C LEU A 47 -2.74 -3.67 -10.75
N PRO A 48 -2.97 -4.22 -9.54
CA PRO A 48 -3.13 -3.46 -8.29
C PRO A 48 -1.85 -2.70 -7.84
N ARG A 49 -0.72 -2.90 -8.53
CA ARG A 49 0.58 -2.32 -8.17
C ARG A 49 0.86 -2.48 -6.67
N SER A 50 1.22 -1.40 -6.00
CA SER A 50 1.56 -1.39 -4.58
C SER A 50 0.42 -1.76 -3.64
N ALA A 51 -0.85 -1.79 -4.09
CA ALA A 51 -1.97 -2.20 -3.24
C ALA A 51 -1.93 -3.69 -2.86
N LEU A 52 -1.05 -4.50 -3.48
CA LEU A 52 -0.86 -5.91 -3.12
C LEU A 52 0.00 -6.15 -1.88
N LYS A 53 0.68 -5.13 -1.34
CA LYS A 53 1.63 -5.33 -0.22
C LYS A 53 1.04 -6.08 0.98
N PRO A 54 -0.21 -5.82 1.44
CA PRO A 54 -0.80 -6.62 2.51
C PRO A 54 -0.92 -8.10 2.16
N ILE A 55 -1.25 -8.43 0.90
CA ILE A 55 -1.29 -9.81 0.41
C ILE A 55 0.13 -10.40 0.35
N GLN A 56 1.12 -9.60 -0.07
CA GLN A 56 2.54 -10.00 -0.07
C GLN A 56 3.10 -10.22 1.34
N ALA A 57 2.51 -9.58 2.36
CA ALA A 57 2.89 -9.74 3.76
C ALA A 57 2.23 -10.97 4.43
N ILE A 58 1.20 -11.58 3.84
CA ILE A 58 0.55 -12.78 4.41
C ILE A 58 1.55 -13.90 4.74
N PRO A 59 2.51 -14.28 3.86
CA PRO A 59 3.48 -15.32 4.18
C PRO A 59 4.35 -14.99 5.40
N LEU A 60 4.67 -13.73 5.66
CA LEU A 60 5.46 -13.30 6.83
C LEU A 60 4.77 -13.71 8.14
N VAL A 61 3.45 -13.60 8.19
CA VAL A 61 2.63 -14.01 9.35
C VAL A 61 2.32 -15.51 9.28
N ALA A 62 1.81 -16.00 8.16
CA ALA A 62 1.29 -17.36 8.02
C ALA A 62 2.36 -18.46 8.18
N THR A 63 3.63 -18.12 7.95
CA THR A 63 4.76 -19.06 8.15
C THR A 63 5.31 -19.06 9.58
N GLY A 64 4.84 -18.15 10.44
CA GLY A 64 5.39 -17.93 11.78
C GLY A 64 6.69 -17.11 11.80
N ALA A 65 7.16 -16.60 10.66
CA ALA A 65 8.37 -15.77 10.61
C ALA A 65 8.22 -14.48 11.42
N ALA A 66 7.06 -13.84 11.41
CA ALA A 66 6.77 -12.67 12.22
C ALA A 66 7.02 -12.93 13.72
N ASP A 67 6.51 -14.05 14.24
CA ASP A 67 6.69 -14.45 15.63
C ASP A 67 8.16 -14.82 15.91
N SER A 68 8.77 -15.59 15.01
CA SER A 68 10.14 -16.08 15.17
C SER A 68 11.19 -14.96 15.19
N PHE A 69 10.91 -13.84 14.53
CA PHE A 69 11.76 -12.64 14.50
C PHE A 69 11.21 -11.50 15.38
N ALA A 70 10.20 -11.78 16.22
CA ALA A 70 9.60 -10.83 17.16
C ALA A 70 9.20 -9.50 16.51
N LEU A 71 8.54 -9.57 15.35
CA LEU A 71 7.99 -8.38 14.70
C LEU A 71 6.87 -7.77 15.55
N THR A 72 6.81 -6.45 15.53
CA THR A 72 5.72 -5.68 16.16
C THR A 72 4.75 -5.18 15.09
N GLU A 73 3.71 -4.47 15.51
CA GLU A 73 2.79 -3.78 14.60
C GLU A 73 3.52 -2.81 13.67
N VAL A 74 4.66 -2.25 14.09
CA VAL A 74 5.48 -1.35 13.26
C VAL A 74 6.04 -2.08 12.04
N GLU A 75 6.68 -3.24 12.22
CA GLU A 75 7.26 -4.00 11.10
C GLU A 75 6.17 -4.62 10.21
N LEU A 76 5.04 -5.01 10.79
CA LEU A 76 3.88 -5.47 10.02
C LEU A 76 3.30 -4.34 9.16
N ALA A 77 3.18 -3.13 9.71
CA ALA A 77 2.78 -1.95 8.94
C ALA A 77 3.82 -1.64 7.84
N LEU A 78 5.12 -1.77 8.14
CA LEU A 78 6.18 -1.61 7.15
C LEU A 78 6.06 -2.63 6.00
N ALA A 79 5.76 -3.90 6.29
CA ALA A 79 5.55 -4.91 5.26
C ALA A 79 4.30 -4.66 4.40
N CYS A 80 3.27 -4.02 4.97
CA CYS A 80 1.97 -3.85 4.34
C CYS A 80 1.80 -2.54 3.53
N ALA A 81 2.69 -1.56 3.69
CA ALA A 81 2.48 -0.22 3.12
C ALA A 81 3.62 0.26 2.21
N SER A 82 3.34 1.35 1.49
CA SER A 82 4.39 2.18 0.90
C SER A 82 4.88 3.17 1.93
N HIS A 83 6.17 3.48 1.89
CA HIS A 83 6.81 4.41 2.81
C HIS A 83 7.56 5.46 2.03
N ASP A 84 7.50 6.70 2.51
CA ASP A 84 8.19 7.83 1.91
C ASP A 84 9.65 7.96 2.37
N GLY A 85 10.15 7.00 3.16
CA GLY A 85 11.55 6.98 3.61
C GLY A 85 11.88 7.99 4.70
N GLU A 86 10.87 8.53 5.39
CA GLU A 86 11.05 9.39 6.57
C GLU A 86 11.94 8.76 7.66
N PRO A 87 12.56 9.56 8.55
CA PRO A 87 13.45 9.07 9.60
C PRO A 87 12.88 7.91 10.43
N ALA A 88 11.59 7.94 10.77
CA ALA A 88 10.94 6.86 11.51
C ALA A 88 10.89 5.53 10.73
N HIS A 89 10.68 5.57 9.41
CA HIS A 89 10.75 4.37 8.56
C HIS A 89 12.16 3.79 8.55
N VAL A 90 13.18 4.66 8.41
CA VAL A 90 14.59 4.25 8.38
C VAL A 90 15.01 3.63 9.70
N GLU A 91 14.64 4.25 10.82
CA GLU A 91 14.94 3.74 12.16
C GLU A 91 14.30 2.36 12.41
N ALA A 92 13.03 2.20 12.06
CA ALA A 92 12.32 0.94 12.23
C ALA A 92 12.90 -0.18 11.34
N VAL A 93 13.22 0.10 10.07
CA VAL A 93 13.88 -0.88 9.18
C VAL A 93 15.28 -1.22 9.68
N ALA A 94 16.06 -0.24 10.17
CA ALA A 94 17.40 -0.48 10.71
C ALA A 94 17.35 -1.37 11.95
N SER A 95 16.44 -1.11 12.90
CA SER A 95 16.23 -1.94 14.08
C SER A 95 15.82 -3.36 13.69
N TRP A 96 14.93 -3.49 12.71
CA TRP A 96 14.49 -4.80 12.23
C TRP A 96 15.65 -5.59 11.59
N LEU A 97 16.45 -4.95 10.73
CA LEU A 97 17.63 -5.53 10.10
C LEU A 97 18.66 -6.03 11.13
N GLU A 98 18.90 -5.25 12.19
CA GLU A 98 19.76 -5.65 13.31
C GLU A 98 19.24 -6.93 13.98
N ARG A 99 17.93 -7.02 14.25
CA ARG A 99 17.32 -8.21 14.88
C ARG A 99 17.42 -9.47 14.01
N VAL A 100 17.29 -9.34 12.68
CA VAL A 100 17.41 -10.48 11.77
C VAL A 100 18.86 -10.80 11.40
N GLY A 101 19.82 -9.99 11.86
CA GLY A 101 21.24 -10.17 11.58
C GLY A 101 21.64 -9.90 10.12
N VAL A 102 20.84 -9.11 9.40
CA VAL A 102 21.09 -8.78 7.98
C VAL A 102 21.64 -7.34 7.90
N PRO A 103 22.87 -7.13 7.42
CA PRO A 103 23.40 -5.79 7.27
C PRO A 103 22.70 -5.05 6.11
N VAL A 104 22.60 -3.72 6.21
CA VAL A 104 22.00 -2.86 5.17
C VAL A 104 22.63 -3.11 3.79
N GLY A 105 23.92 -3.45 3.72
CA GLY A 105 24.64 -3.75 2.48
C GLY A 105 24.17 -5.00 1.73
N GLU A 106 23.37 -5.86 2.37
CA GLU A 106 22.77 -7.05 1.73
C GLU A 106 21.38 -6.76 1.12
N LEU A 107 20.83 -5.57 1.33
CA LEU A 107 19.60 -5.17 0.65
C LEU A 107 19.83 -5.10 -0.86
N ALA A 108 18.99 -5.79 -1.62
CA ALA A 108 19.05 -5.79 -3.08
C ALA A 108 18.61 -4.45 -3.72
N CYS A 109 18.10 -3.52 -2.92
CA CYS A 109 17.71 -2.18 -3.34
C CYS A 109 18.81 -1.15 -3.03
N GLY A 110 19.05 -0.23 -3.95
CA GLY A 110 19.93 0.92 -3.73
C GLY A 110 19.28 2.00 -2.84
N VAL A 111 20.07 2.99 -2.45
CA VAL A 111 19.60 4.13 -1.65
C VAL A 111 18.74 5.09 -2.48
N HIS A 112 17.66 5.60 -1.88
CA HIS A 112 16.85 6.69 -2.43
C HIS A 112 16.63 7.78 -1.37
N ARG A 113 16.39 9.02 -1.81
CA ARG A 113 16.00 10.12 -0.91
C ARG A 113 14.53 9.96 -0.50
N PRO A 114 14.09 10.54 0.63
CA PRO A 114 12.67 10.58 0.96
C PRO A 114 11.84 11.22 -0.16
N ILE A 115 10.59 10.76 -0.32
CA ILE A 115 9.68 11.24 -1.38
C ILE A 115 9.17 12.65 -1.06
N SER A 116 9.03 12.99 0.21
CA SER A 116 8.74 14.34 0.71
C SER A 116 9.62 14.69 1.90
N GLU A 117 9.92 15.98 2.06
CA GLU A 117 10.51 16.53 3.28
C GLU A 117 9.37 16.90 4.24
N ALA A 118 9.54 16.58 5.53
CA ALA A 118 8.64 17.00 6.60
C ALA A 118 9.03 18.39 7.12
#